data_AF-A0A9W9DI97-F1
#
_entry.id   AF-A0A9W9DI97-F1
#
_cell.length_a   1.000
_cell.length_b   1.000
_cell.length_c   1.000
_cell.angle_alpha   90.00
_cell.angle_beta   90.00
_cell.angle_gamma   90.00
#
_symmetry.space_group_name_H-M   'P 1'
#
loop_
_entity.id
_entity.type
_entity.pdbx_description
1 polymer ?
#
loop_
_entity_poly.entity_id
_entity_poly.type
_entity_poly.pdbx_seq_one_letter_code
_entity_poly.pdbx_strand_id
1 'polypeptide(L)'
;MLSIGGLKARHVQLIAISIFVLYMYYTYVAFNRSNQFANSQSKWIDYSAFSKSPSHFSQVPNNLSFSAQVGTVRETSPFAHKEHSRTLGTGGLFVISLKRVENRHKQMESLARALDVDFSFFDATDYKSSGVYGLERLERILDRIRWQRDRLDEEDVNDDTVVAGNHPKPSDTNPNMILDAFPFQWSKDALANLADPLANELGISGADYWTLEMERLYAGEDLDEAKVWEEQHPMPSFWQDETWRKSREAWVNPSFVRNSLETTQHLSLAEIACTDSHMRAIREIVRRKLDSAIIFEDDIDIEFSIERILRHEWSFLPSTWDILYLGHCWSGTEPDQPLIDPKATYLRKTRHTLCNHGYAVSLRGAHKLTRFLRSPDFAYSRPVDHLIKDLIQMHYLESYTFVPALVVQTKEDESQIRMGQTNSAWKDMSGEWLLDSTRERIAMVRNLTGG
;
A
#
# COMPACT_ATOMS: atom_id res chain seq x y z
N MET A 1 -9.40 -0.27 49.70
CA MET A 1 -10.71 0.20 50.22
C MET A 1 -10.76 1.72 50.05
N LEU A 2 -11.45 2.22 49.03
CA LEU A 2 -11.81 3.64 48.90
C LEU A 2 -13.31 3.75 49.20
N SER A 3 -13.64 4.51 50.24
CA SER A 3 -15.00 4.75 50.74
C SER A 3 -15.74 5.68 49.79
N ILE A 4 -16.72 5.16 49.04
CA ILE A 4 -17.67 5.97 48.28
C ILE A 4 -18.79 6.39 49.23
N GLY A 5 -18.57 7.53 49.89
CA GLY A 5 -19.58 8.19 50.69
C GLY A 5 -20.73 8.74 49.83
N GLY A 6 -21.92 8.15 50.00
CA GLY A 6 -23.17 8.91 50.08
C GLY A 6 -23.71 9.60 48.82
N LEU A 7 -23.79 8.91 47.68
CA LEU A 7 -24.72 9.35 46.63
C LEU A 7 -26.16 9.25 47.15
N LYS A 8 -26.78 10.39 47.49
CA LYS A 8 -28.20 10.46 47.89
C LYS A 8 -29.05 9.75 46.82
N ALA A 9 -30.04 8.95 47.22
CA ALA A 9 -30.85 8.10 46.32
C ALA A 9 -31.34 8.80 45.04
N ARG A 10 -31.66 10.10 45.13
CA ARG A 10 -32.02 10.94 43.97
C ARG A 10 -30.95 11.02 42.87
N HIS A 11 -29.66 11.00 43.19
CA HIS A 11 -28.58 11.04 42.21
C HIS A 11 -28.34 9.67 41.58
N VAL A 12 -28.54 8.59 42.33
CA VAL A 12 -28.52 7.23 41.77
C VAL A 12 -29.68 7.04 40.79
N GLN A 13 -30.87 7.55 41.13
CA GLN A 13 -32.02 7.58 40.21
C GLN A 13 -31.73 8.42 38.96
N LEU A 14 -31.14 9.61 39.10
CA LEU A 14 -30.79 10.44 37.94
C LEU A 14 -29.76 9.77 37.02
N ILE A 15 -28.71 9.13 37.58
CA ILE A 15 -27.72 8.38 36.80
C ILE A 15 -28.38 7.19 36.09
N ALA A 16 -29.24 6.44 36.78
CA ALA A 16 -29.98 5.33 36.19
C ALA A 16 -30.90 5.79 35.05
N ILE A 17 -31.60 6.92 35.23
CA ILE A 17 -32.43 7.53 34.17
C ILE A 17 -31.56 7.97 32.99
N SER A 18 -30.39 8.60 33.23
CA SER A 18 -29.48 9.00 32.16
C SER A 18 -28.93 7.81 31.37
N ILE A 19 -28.54 6.73 32.05
CA ILE A 19 -28.08 5.50 31.39
C ILE A 19 -29.23 4.86 30.59
N PHE A 20 -30.44 4.83 31.15
CA PHE A 20 -31.62 4.29 30.47
C PHE A 20 -32.01 5.12 29.23
N VAL A 21 -31.96 6.45 29.32
CA VAL A 21 -32.20 7.35 28.18
C VAL A 21 -31.12 7.18 27.11
N LEU A 22 -29.85 7.02 27.50
CA LEU A 22 -28.77 6.72 26.56
C LEU A 22 -28.99 5.38 25.86
N TYR A 23 -29.36 4.34 26.62
CA TYR A 23 -29.67 3.01 26.09
C TYR A 23 -30.86 3.06 25.13
N MET A 24 -31.94 3.79 25.49
CA MET A 24 -33.11 4.01 24.63
C MET A 24 -32.75 4.78 23.35
N TYR A 25 -31.85 5.77 23.44
CA TYR A 25 -31.34 6.49 22.27
C TYR A 25 -30.51 5.58 21.34
N TYR A 26 -29.58 4.80 21.89
CA TYR A 26 -28.76 3.86 21.10
C TYR A 26 -29.59 2.75 20.46
N THR A 27 -30.57 2.20 21.18
CA THR A 27 -31.51 1.20 20.65
C THR A 27 -32.44 1.79 19.60
N TYR A 28 -32.91 3.04 19.77
CA TYR A 28 -33.69 3.75 18.77
C TYR A 28 -32.88 4.05 17.49
N VAL A 29 -31.63 4.49 17.62
CA VAL A 29 -30.72 4.72 16.49
C VAL A 29 -30.40 3.40 15.78
N ALA A 30 -30.14 2.31 16.52
CA ALA A 30 -29.91 0.99 15.96
C ALA A 30 -31.15 0.47 15.22
N PHE A 31 -32.34 0.60 15.81
CA PHE A 31 -33.62 0.22 15.20
C PHE A 31 -33.93 1.03 13.94
N ASN A 32 -33.69 2.35 13.95
CA ASN A 32 -33.87 3.18 12.76
C ASN A 32 -32.83 2.90 11.67
N ARG A 33 -31.59 2.52 12.00
CA ARG A 33 -30.61 2.00 11.02
C ARG A 33 -31.12 0.69 10.42
N SER A 34 -31.54 -0.27 11.24
CA SER A 34 -32.10 -1.54 10.74
C SER A 34 -33.35 -1.35 9.88
N ASN A 35 -34.22 -0.38 10.21
CA ASN A 35 -35.39 -0.05 9.38
C ASN A 35 -35.04 0.76 8.12
N GLN A 36 -33.97 1.56 8.10
CA GLN A 36 -33.47 2.16 6.86
C GLN A 36 -32.88 1.10 5.92
N PHE A 37 -32.21 0.08 6.45
CA PHE A 37 -31.75 -1.08 5.66
C PHE A 37 -32.89 -2.00 5.21
N ALA A 38 -33.96 -2.14 6.01
CA ALA A 38 -35.12 -2.98 5.65
C ALA A 38 -36.11 -2.28 4.70
N ASN A 39 -36.23 -0.95 4.75
CA ASN A 39 -37.12 -0.16 3.89
C ASN A 39 -36.41 0.51 2.70
N SER A 40 -35.08 0.39 2.57
CA SER A 40 -34.46 0.51 1.25
C SER A 40 -34.79 -0.76 0.46
N GLN A 41 -36.04 -0.88 -0.01
CA GLN A 41 -36.24 -1.51 -1.30
C GLN A 41 -35.36 -0.73 -2.26
N SER A 42 -34.19 -1.30 -2.53
CA SER A 42 -33.39 -0.94 -3.67
C SER A 42 -34.34 -0.82 -4.84
N LYS A 43 -34.56 0.42 -5.29
CA LYS A 43 -34.86 0.67 -6.69
C LYS A 43 -33.61 0.22 -7.45
N TRP A 44 -33.48 -1.09 -7.59
CA TRP A 44 -32.65 -1.69 -8.60
C TRP A 44 -33.11 -1.05 -9.89
N ILE A 45 -32.22 -0.26 -10.51
CA ILE A 45 -32.29 -0.11 -11.94
C ILE A 45 -32.19 -1.53 -12.47
N ASP A 46 -33.25 -1.98 -13.13
CA ASP A 46 -33.27 -3.28 -13.76
C ASP A 46 -32.22 -3.30 -14.88
N TYR A 47 -31.02 -3.78 -14.55
CA TYR A 47 -29.92 -3.94 -15.49
C TYR A 47 -30.21 -5.03 -16.55
N SER A 48 -31.34 -5.74 -16.48
CA SER A 48 -31.79 -6.57 -17.60
C SER A 48 -32.12 -5.74 -18.86
N ALA A 49 -32.28 -4.42 -18.74
CA ALA A 49 -32.40 -3.52 -19.87
C ALA A 49 -31.04 -3.22 -20.58
N PHE A 50 -29.90 -3.47 -19.92
CA PHE A 50 -28.55 -3.34 -20.49
C PHE A 50 -28.02 -4.66 -21.07
N SER A 51 -28.77 -5.77 -20.98
CA SER A 51 -28.43 -7.04 -21.62
C SER A 51 -28.86 -7.12 -23.09
N LYS A 52 -29.34 -6.00 -23.67
CA LYS A 52 -29.34 -5.88 -25.13
C LYS A 52 -27.90 -5.75 -25.59
N SER A 53 -27.29 -6.92 -25.81
CA SER A 53 -26.20 -7.10 -26.77
C SER A 53 -26.41 -6.14 -27.93
N PRO A 54 -25.48 -5.21 -28.21
CA PRO A 54 -25.46 -4.53 -29.48
C PRO A 54 -25.22 -5.61 -30.54
N SER A 55 -26.30 -6.12 -31.09
CA SER A 55 -26.29 -6.87 -32.34
C SER A 55 -25.86 -5.90 -33.43
N HIS A 56 -24.55 -5.70 -33.63
CA HIS A 56 -23.86 -5.25 -34.86
C HIS A 56 -22.42 -4.78 -34.57
N PHE A 57 -21.51 -5.67 -34.19
CA PHE A 57 -20.09 -5.50 -34.51
C PHE A 57 -19.60 -6.80 -35.13
N SER A 58 -19.91 -6.98 -36.41
CA SER A 58 -19.65 -8.23 -37.12
C SER A 58 -18.16 -8.46 -37.39
N GLN A 59 -17.33 -7.41 -37.41
CA GLN A 59 -15.87 -7.49 -37.63
C GLN A 59 -15.15 -6.30 -36.99
N VAL A 60 -14.08 -6.56 -36.22
CA VAL A 60 -13.13 -5.54 -35.77
C VAL A 60 -12.16 -5.27 -36.93
N PRO A 61 -11.98 -4.01 -37.38
CA PRO A 61 -11.09 -3.73 -38.51
C PRO A 61 -9.62 -4.03 -38.15
N ASN A 62 -8.98 -4.94 -38.89
CA ASN A 62 -7.59 -5.35 -38.66
C ASN A 62 -6.55 -4.26 -38.97
N ASN A 63 -6.94 -3.15 -39.62
CA ASN A 63 -6.05 -2.05 -39.99
C ASN A 63 -5.91 -0.98 -38.88
N LEU A 64 -6.65 -1.11 -37.78
CA LEU A 64 -6.56 -0.22 -36.63
C LEU A 64 -5.40 -0.62 -35.70
N SER A 65 -4.86 0.34 -34.94
CA SER A 65 -3.97 0.02 -33.82
C SER A 65 -4.71 -0.86 -32.80
N PHE A 66 -3.97 -1.62 -31.99
CA PHE A 66 -4.60 -2.50 -31.01
C PHE A 66 -5.48 -1.75 -30.00
N SER A 67 -5.03 -0.58 -29.51
CA SER A 67 -5.84 0.31 -28.67
C SER A 67 -7.15 0.72 -29.36
N ALA A 68 -7.08 1.12 -30.64
CA ALA A 68 -8.29 1.48 -31.40
C ALA A 68 -9.24 0.28 -31.58
N GLN A 69 -8.72 -0.92 -31.85
CA GLN A 69 -9.52 -2.15 -31.91
C GLN A 69 -10.26 -2.42 -30.59
N VAL A 70 -9.54 -2.35 -29.46
CA VAL A 70 -10.11 -2.51 -28.10
C VAL A 70 -11.12 -1.40 -27.77
N GLY A 71 -10.92 -0.19 -28.28
CA GLY A 71 -11.87 0.91 -28.16
C GLY A 71 -13.19 0.65 -28.89
N THR A 72 -13.18 -0.09 -30.01
CA THR A 72 -14.38 -0.32 -30.83
C THR A 72 -15.37 -1.35 -30.27
N VAL A 73 -14.94 -2.26 -29.39
CA VAL A 73 -15.79 -3.38 -28.95
C VAL A 73 -16.92 -2.99 -27.99
N ARG A 74 -16.86 -1.80 -27.40
CA ARG A 74 -17.96 -1.19 -26.62
C ARG A 74 -17.94 0.32 -26.85
N GLU A 75 -19.11 0.93 -26.88
CA GLU A 75 -19.24 2.39 -27.01
C GLU A 75 -18.41 3.09 -25.92
N THR A 76 -17.59 4.05 -26.35
CA THR A 76 -16.86 4.95 -25.46
C THR A 76 -17.53 6.32 -25.56
N SER A 77 -17.66 7.01 -24.41
CA SER A 77 -18.28 8.33 -24.41
C SER A 77 -17.49 9.28 -25.31
N PRO A 78 -18.12 9.93 -26.31
CA PRO A 78 -17.41 10.80 -27.25
C PRO A 78 -17.04 12.10 -26.53
N PHE A 79 -15.79 12.22 -26.08
CA PHE A 79 -15.25 13.49 -25.61
C PHE A 79 -14.20 14.03 -26.57
N ALA A 80 -14.20 15.36 -26.69
CA ALA A 80 -13.40 16.12 -27.65
C ALA A 80 -11.91 15.73 -27.60
N HIS A 81 -11.34 15.57 -28.81
CA HIS A 81 -9.92 15.35 -29.06
C HIS A 81 -9.04 16.35 -28.29
N LYS A 82 -8.53 15.92 -27.15
CA LYS A 82 -7.35 16.50 -26.50
C LYS A 82 -6.24 15.46 -26.55
N GLU A 83 -5.01 15.91 -26.76
CA GLU A 83 -3.81 15.09 -26.96
C GLU A 83 -3.72 13.95 -25.93
N HIS A 84 -3.54 12.73 -26.42
CA HIS A 84 -3.41 11.52 -25.61
C HIS A 84 -2.07 11.53 -24.85
N SER A 85 -2.07 11.06 -23.61
CA SER A 85 -0.89 10.96 -22.77
C SER A 85 -0.55 9.51 -22.49
N ARG A 86 0.58 9.03 -23.04
CA ARG A 86 1.12 7.69 -22.80
C ARG A 86 1.51 7.43 -21.34
N THR A 87 1.62 8.48 -20.52
CA THR A 87 1.90 8.40 -19.07
C THR A 87 0.73 8.82 -18.19
N LEU A 88 -0.50 8.88 -18.74
CA LEU A 88 -1.72 9.24 -18.01
C LEU A 88 -1.65 10.58 -17.25
N GLY A 89 -0.92 11.56 -17.78
CA GLY A 89 -0.76 12.88 -17.15
C GLY A 89 0.28 12.93 -16.02
N THR A 90 1.11 11.90 -15.87
CA THR A 90 2.20 11.85 -14.87
C THR A 90 3.57 11.80 -15.53
N GLY A 91 4.64 11.89 -14.73
CA GLY A 91 6.02 11.78 -15.21
C GLY A 91 6.46 10.34 -15.53
N GLY A 92 5.68 9.33 -15.12
CA GLY A 92 5.99 7.92 -15.40
C GLY A 92 4.96 6.94 -14.85
N LEU A 93 4.88 5.78 -15.48
CA LEU A 93 4.08 4.63 -15.04
C LEU A 93 5.01 3.48 -14.73
N PHE A 94 5.16 3.12 -13.47
CA PHE A 94 6.04 2.06 -13.01
C PHE A 94 5.24 0.79 -12.76
N VAL A 95 5.77 -0.35 -13.21
CA VAL A 95 5.17 -1.67 -12.94
C VAL A 95 6.19 -2.50 -12.17
N ILE A 96 5.90 -2.78 -10.90
CA ILE A 96 6.68 -3.69 -10.08
C ILE A 96 6.35 -5.11 -10.53
N SER A 97 7.32 -5.80 -11.11
CA SER A 97 7.14 -7.15 -11.62
C SER A 97 8.36 -8.01 -11.35
N LEU A 98 8.12 -9.29 -11.10
CA LEU A 98 9.18 -10.27 -10.93
C LEU A 98 9.69 -10.70 -12.32
N LYS A 99 10.96 -10.41 -12.60
CA LYS A 99 11.59 -10.67 -13.91
C LYS A 99 11.40 -12.09 -14.46
N ARG A 100 11.37 -13.11 -13.58
CA ARG A 100 11.19 -14.52 -13.96
C ARG A 100 9.75 -14.87 -14.36
N VAL A 101 8.76 -14.02 -14.06
CA VAL A 101 7.33 -14.30 -14.27
C VAL A 101 6.87 -13.70 -15.59
N GLU A 102 7.30 -14.33 -16.70
CA GLU A 102 7.04 -13.81 -18.05
C GLU A 102 5.56 -13.66 -18.39
N ASN A 103 4.69 -14.53 -17.86
CA ASN A 103 3.26 -14.47 -18.18
C ASN A 103 2.60 -13.19 -17.68
N ARG A 104 2.95 -12.73 -16.46
CA ARG A 104 2.45 -11.46 -15.90
C ARG A 104 2.99 -10.26 -16.69
N HIS A 105 4.26 -10.30 -17.08
CA HIS A 105 4.84 -9.28 -17.96
C HIS A 105 4.07 -9.16 -19.28
N LYS A 106 3.79 -10.30 -19.95
CA LYS A 106 3.00 -10.34 -21.20
C LYS A 106 1.56 -9.82 -21.02
N GLN A 107 0.95 -10.09 -19.86
CA GLN A 107 -0.37 -9.54 -19.52
C GLN A 107 -0.31 -8.02 -19.39
N MET A 108 0.68 -7.49 -18.66
CA MET A 108 0.89 -6.05 -18.52
C MET A 108 1.22 -5.38 -19.86
N GLU A 109 2.01 -6.00 -20.74
CA GLU A 109 2.24 -5.51 -22.11
C GLU A 109 0.95 -5.50 -22.95
N SER A 110 0.06 -6.46 -22.73
CA SER A 110 -1.26 -6.48 -23.38
C SER A 110 -2.13 -5.31 -22.92
N LEU A 111 -2.10 -4.99 -21.61
CA LEU A 111 -2.77 -3.81 -21.07
C LEU A 111 -2.17 -2.52 -21.60
N ALA A 112 -0.83 -2.41 -21.62
CA ALA A 112 -0.11 -1.25 -22.15
C ALA A 112 -0.52 -0.95 -23.59
N ARG A 113 -0.53 -1.96 -24.47
CA ARG A 113 -0.96 -1.80 -25.86
C ARG A 113 -2.44 -1.47 -26.01
N ALA A 114 -3.30 -2.00 -25.14
CA ALA A 114 -4.74 -1.72 -25.18
C ALA A 114 -5.06 -0.28 -24.76
N LEU A 115 -4.34 0.24 -23.77
CA LEU A 115 -4.51 1.60 -23.25
C LEU A 115 -3.63 2.65 -23.96
N ASP A 116 -2.73 2.20 -24.84
CA ASP A 116 -1.69 3.00 -25.51
C ASP A 116 -0.72 3.73 -24.54
N VAL A 117 -0.36 3.07 -23.43
CA VAL A 117 0.50 3.64 -22.38
C VAL A 117 1.90 3.05 -22.36
N ASP A 118 2.86 3.79 -21.80
CA ASP A 118 4.25 3.39 -21.65
C ASP A 118 4.57 2.98 -20.21
N PHE A 119 4.55 1.68 -19.94
CA PHE A 119 5.03 1.13 -18.68
C PHE A 119 6.55 1.04 -18.64
N SER A 120 7.14 1.51 -17.54
CA SER A 120 8.51 1.23 -17.15
C SER A 120 8.51 0.10 -16.14
N PHE A 121 9.00 -1.07 -16.52
CA PHE A 121 9.09 -2.21 -15.61
C PHE A 121 10.20 -2.01 -14.59
N PHE A 122 9.87 -2.30 -13.33
CA PHE A 122 10.75 -2.20 -12.19
C PHE A 122 10.95 -3.60 -11.63
N ASP A 123 12.20 -4.09 -11.67
CA ASP A 123 12.53 -5.44 -11.19
C ASP A 123 12.23 -5.54 -9.70
N ALA A 124 11.20 -6.32 -9.37
CA ALA A 124 10.80 -6.60 -7.99
C ALA A 124 11.87 -7.44 -7.29
N THR A 125 12.01 -7.22 -5.98
CA THR A 125 12.89 -8.02 -5.13
C THR A 125 12.28 -9.42 -5.01
N ASP A 126 13.10 -10.45 -5.24
CA ASP A 126 12.65 -11.82 -5.40
C ASP A 126 13.34 -12.75 -4.41
N TYR A 127 12.59 -13.16 -3.39
CA TYR A 127 13.06 -14.10 -2.37
C TYR A 127 13.41 -15.50 -2.89
N LYS A 128 13.08 -15.81 -4.15
CA LYS A 128 13.43 -17.07 -4.81
C LYS A 128 14.63 -16.95 -5.75
N SER A 129 15.18 -15.76 -5.94
CA SER A 129 16.33 -15.51 -6.83
C SER A 129 17.60 -15.17 -6.05
N SER A 130 18.75 -15.33 -6.70
CA SER A 130 20.03 -14.83 -6.21
C SER A 130 20.34 -13.44 -6.81
N GLY A 131 21.33 -12.75 -6.23
CA GLY A 131 21.84 -11.47 -6.73
C GLY A 131 21.31 -10.25 -5.95
N VAL A 132 21.61 -9.06 -6.49
CA VAL A 132 21.41 -7.77 -5.80
C VAL A 132 19.95 -7.46 -5.42
N TYR A 133 18.98 -8.03 -6.14
CA TYR A 133 17.53 -7.95 -5.83
C TYR A 133 16.95 -9.31 -5.44
N GLY A 134 17.80 -10.22 -4.93
CA GLY A 134 17.45 -11.58 -4.55
C GLY A 134 17.47 -11.81 -3.04
N LEU A 135 17.69 -13.07 -2.65
CA LEU A 135 17.69 -13.52 -1.27
C LEU A 135 18.77 -12.83 -0.40
N GLU A 136 19.96 -12.58 -0.94
CA GLU A 136 21.07 -11.93 -0.21
C GLU A 136 20.67 -10.54 0.32
N ARG A 137 19.94 -9.77 -0.50
CA ARG A 137 19.39 -8.47 -0.09
C ARG A 137 18.40 -8.61 1.06
N LEU A 138 17.52 -9.61 0.99
CA LEU A 138 16.50 -9.85 2.02
C LEU A 138 17.10 -10.35 3.33
N GLU A 139 18.12 -11.20 3.26
CA GLU A 139 18.88 -11.66 4.43
C GLU A 139 19.55 -10.47 5.11
N ARG A 140 20.21 -9.59 4.34
CA ARG A 140 20.80 -8.36 4.87
C ARG A 140 19.75 -7.45 5.53
N ILE A 141 18.58 -7.27 4.91
CA ILE A 141 17.47 -6.50 5.50
C ILE A 141 17.02 -7.15 6.81
N LEU A 142 16.79 -8.46 6.84
CA LEU A 142 16.37 -9.19 8.04
C LEU A 142 17.37 -9.03 9.18
N ASP A 143 18.65 -9.19 8.88
CA ASP A 143 19.73 -9.06 9.86
C ASP A 143 19.77 -7.63 10.46
N ARG A 144 19.60 -6.61 9.62
CA ARG A 144 19.51 -5.22 10.07
C ARG A 144 18.25 -4.91 10.87
N ILE A 145 17.12 -5.53 10.53
CA ILE A 145 15.90 -5.40 11.34
C ILE A 145 16.12 -6.00 12.74
N ARG A 146 16.76 -7.17 12.84
CA ARG A 146 17.06 -7.79 14.14
C ARG A 146 17.99 -6.90 14.96
N TRP A 147 19.11 -6.48 14.37
CA TRP A 147 20.04 -5.53 15.00
C TRP A 147 19.34 -4.26 15.50
N GLN A 148 18.47 -3.67 14.68
CA GLN A 148 17.75 -2.44 15.04
C GLN A 148 16.77 -2.66 16.21
N ARG A 149 16.23 -3.86 16.38
CA ARG A 149 15.20 -4.17 17.38
C ARG A 149 15.73 -4.80 18.65
N ASP A 150 16.95 -5.33 18.61
CA ASP A 150 17.61 -5.93 19.77
C ASP A 150 18.10 -4.89 20.80
N ARG A 151 17.86 -3.58 20.54
CA ARG A 151 18.00 -2.46 21.50
C ARG A 151 16.97 -2.52 22.65
N LEU A 152 16.68 -3.72 23.16
CA LEU A 152 15.62 -3.99 24.14
C LEU A 152 15.98 -3.50 25.55
N ASP A 153 17.18 -2.94 25.78
CA ASP A 153 17.57 -2.29 27.04
C ASP A 153 18.25 -0.91 26.81
N GLU A 154 17.51 0.19 26.93
CA GLU A 154 18.14 1.48 27.24
C GLU A 154 18.42 1.60 28.77
N GLU A 155 18.90 0.53 29.41
CA GLU A 155 19.77 0.73 30.57
C GLU A 155 21.19 0.78 30.01
N ASP A 156 21.97 1.81 30.36
CA ASP A 156 23.41 1.83 30.08
C ASP A 156 24.03 0.56 30.68
N VAL A 157 24.25 -0.46 29.85
CA VAL A 157 24.94 -1.68 30.26
C VAL A 157 26.40 -1.32 30.43
N ASN A 158 26.75 -0.82 31.62
CA ASN A 158 28.14 -0.71 32.04
C ASN A 158 28.73 -2.13 32.06
N ASP A 159 29.73 -2.37 31.21
CA ASP A 159 30.60 -3.55 31.15
C ASP A 159 29.92 -4.92 31.01
N ASP A 160 30.25 -5.61 29.91
CA ASP A 160 30.29 -7.08 29.72
C ASP A 160 29.08 -7.93 30.17
N THR A 161 27.93 -7.32 30.43
CA THR A 161 26.75 -7.99 30.98
C THR A 161 25.53 -7.74 30.10
N VAL A 162 25.56 -8.27 28.87
CA VAL A 162 24.31 -8.59 28.17
C VAL A 162 23.58 -9.62 29.05
N VAL A 163 22.68 -9.17 29.92
CA VAL A 163 21.86 -10.07 30.73
C VAL A 163 20.76 -10.59 29.82
N ALA A 164 21.03 -11.74 29.19
CA ALA A 164 20.00 -12.51 28.49
C ALA A 164 18.78 -12.68 29.42
N GLY A 165 17.61 -12.14 29.04
CA GLY A 165 16.36 -12.34 29.76
C GLY A 165 15.65 -11.11 30.32
N ASN A 166 16.15 -9.88 30.11
CA ASN A 166 15.44 -8.64 30.49
C ASN A 166 14.57 -8.05 29.36
N HIS A 167 14.02 -8.92 28.52
CA HIS A 167 13.16 -8.50 27.41
C HIS A 167 11.77 -8.08 27.91
N PRO A 168 11.18 -7.01 27.36
CA PRO A 168 9.81 -6.65 27.68
C PRO A 168 8.88 -7.82 27.42
N LYS A 169 8.05 -8.13 28.41
CA LYS A 169 7.17 -9.31 28.41
C LYS A 169 5.83 -8.97 27.76
N PRO A 170 5.10 -9.97 27.23
CA PRO A 170 3.76 -9.73 26.75
C PRO A 170 2.89 -9.07 27.83
N SER A 171 2.03 -8.14 27.40
CA SER A 171 1.10 -7.46 28.29
C SER A 171 0.20 -8.48 29.01
N ASP A 172 -0.03 -8.30 30.32
CA ASP A 172 -0.97 -9.13 31.09
C ASP A 172 -2.38 -9.15 30.45
N THR A 173 -2.75 -8.07 29.75
CA THR A 173 -4.06 -7.94 29.07
C THR A 173 -4.04 -8.41 27.62
N ASN A 174 -2.85 -8.58 27.03
CA ASN A 174 -2.70 -9.04 25.67
C ASN A 174 -1.45 -9.96 25.56
N PRO A 175 -1.61 -11.27 25.82
CA PRO A 175 -0.50 -12.21 25.96
C PRO A 175 0.30 -12.44 24.67
N ASN A 176 -0.20 -11.94 23.53
CA ASN A 176 0.44 -12.02 22.23
C ASN A 176 1.20 -10.73 21.86
N MET A 177 1.13 -9.70 22.69
CA MET A 177 1.67 -8.38 22.39
C MET A 177 2.67 -7.93 23.44
N ILE A 178 3.90 -7.65 23.02
CA ILE A 178 4.86 -6.92 23.83
C ILE A 178 4.66 -5.43 23.51
N LEU A 179 4.09 -4.68 24.44
CA LEU A 179 3.81 -3.25 24.25
C LEU A 179 5.09 -2.44 24.41
N ASP A 180 5.25 -1.42 23.56
CA ASP A 180 6.39 -0.49 23.59
C ASP A 180 7.74 -1.25 23.70
N ALA A 181 7.93 -2.28 22.86
CA ALA A 181 9.02 -3.25 23.03
C ALA A 181 10.42 -2.60 22.95
N PHE A 182 10.56 -1.49 22.22
CA PHE A 182 11.78 -0.70 22.15
C PHE A 182 11.43 0.77 21.87
N PRO A 183 12.23 1.74 22.33
CA PRO A 183 11.95 3.16 22.16
C PRO A 183 11.85 3.53 20.69
N PHE A 184 10.67 3.98 20.26
CA PHE A 184 10.41 4.37 18.88
C PHE A 184 10.89 5.79 18.59
N GLN A 185 11.68 5.95 17.53
CA GLN A 185 12.12 7.24 17.04
C GLN A 185 12.02 7.34 15.50
N TRP A 186 11.45 8.45 15.04
CA TRP A 186 11.54 8.84 13.64
C TRP A 186 12.96 9.32 13.33
N SER A 187 13.40 9.13 12.09
CA SER A 187 14.66 9.71 11.65
C SER A 187 14.59 11.25 11.69
N LYS A 188 15.69 11.89 12.07
CA LYS A 188 15.77 13.36 12.19
C LYS A 188 15.41 14.04 10.87
N ASP A 189 15.84 13.47 9.74
CA ASP A 189 15.55 14.00 8.42
C ASP A 189 14.08 13.87 8.03
N ALA A 190 13.36 12.84 8.48
CA ALA A 190 11.91 12.73 8.25
C ALA A 190 11.15 13.85 8.96
N LEU A 191 11.46 14.08 10.24
CA LEU A 191 10.80 15.13 11.04
C LEU A 191 11.17 16.54 10.55
N ALA A 192 12.45 16.79 10.26
CA ALA A 192 12.92 18.10 9.81
C ALA A 192 12.31 18.54 8.47
N ASN A 193 11.88 17.58 7.63
CA ASN A 193 11.32 17.83 6.30
C ASN A 193 9.80 17.59 6.23
N LEU A 194 9.12 17.34 7.35
CA LEU A 194 7.68 17.01 7.31
C LEU A 194 6.83 18.18 6.77
N ALA A 195 7.13 19.41 7.20
CA ALA A 195 6.38 20.60 6.80
C ALA A 195 6.64 20.99 5.33
N ASP A 196 7.91 20.95 4.92
CA ASP A 196 8.34 21.19 3.55
C ASP A 196 9.24 20.04 3.05
N PRO A 197 8.64 18.99 2.45
CA PRO A 197 9.38 17.82 2.00
C PRO A 197 10.37 18.10 0.87
N LEU A 198 10.23 19.21 0.16
CA LEU A 198 11.06 19.57 -0.99
C LEU A 198 12.18 20.55 -0.62
N ALA A 199 12.21 21.06 0.62
CA ALA A 199 13.21 22.03 1.07
C ALA A 199 14.66 21.52 1.00
N ASN A 200 14.86 20.24 1.30
CA ASN A 200 16.19 19.62 1.29
C ASN A 200 16.22 18.44 0.30
N GLU A 201 17.38 18.23 -0.32
CA GLU A 201 17.61 17.07 -1.16
C GLU A 201 17.48 15.76 -0.36
N LEU A 202 17.17 14.68 -1.08
CA LEU A 202 17.11 13.34 -0.50
C LEU A 202 18.53 12.75 -0.47
N GLY A 203 19.21 12.84 0.67
CA GLY A 203 20.48 12.14 0.93
C GLY A 203 20.29 10.66 1.26
N ILE A 204 21.31 10.00 1.81
CA ILE A 204 21.25 8.65 2.38
C ILE A 204 21.00 8.76 3.90
N SER A 205 20.17 7.88 4.47
CA SER A 205 19.85 7.87 5.91
C SER A 205 19.18 6.56 6.30
N GLY A 206 19.35 6.15 7.56
CA GLY A 206 18.61 5.05 8.17
C GLY A 206 18.70 3.74 7.39
N ALA A 207 17.56 3.15 7.06
CA ALA A 207 17.49 1.86 6.37
C ALA A 207 18.01 1.88 4.92
N ASP A 208 18.32 3.05 4.37
CA ASP A 208 19.04 3.12 3.10
C ASP A 208 20.41 2.43 3.18
N TYR A 209 21.10 2.53 4.33
CA TYR A 209 22.38 1.87 4.53
C TYR A 209 22.25 0.34 4.56
N TRP A 210 21.04 -0.20 4.72
CA TRP A 210 20.81 -1.66 4.69
C TRP A 210 20.73 -2.20 3.27
N THR A 211 20.48 -1.34 2.29
CA THR A 211 20.00 -1.74 0.96
C THR A 211 20.74 -1.08 -0.20
N LEU A 212 21.04 0.22 -0.11
CA LEU A 212 21.71 0.95 -1.19
C LEU A 212 23.17 0.55 -1.37
N GLU A 213 23.83 0.06 -0.31
CA GLU A 213 25.20 -0.44 -0.43
C GLU A 213 25.28 -1.61 -1.43
N MET A 214 24.30 -2.50 -1.41
CA MET A 214 24.22 -3.62 -2.36
C MET A 214 24.11 -3.09 -3.80
N GLU A 215 23.26 -2.09 -4.04
CA GLU A 215 23.09 -1.51 -5.38
C GLU A 215 24.38 -0.84 -5.87
N ARG A 216 25.06 -0.09 -4.99
CA ARG A 216 26.33 0.61 -5.28
C ARG A 216 27.51 -0.34 -5.47
N LEU A 217 27.61 -1.38 -4.65
CA LEU A 217 28.65 -2.41 -4.74
C LEU A 217 28.61 -3.08 -6.11
N TYR A 218 27.42 -3.48 -6.56
CA TYR A 218 27.24 -4.09 -7.87
C TYR A 218 27.39 -3.09 -9.03
N ALA A 219 27.17 -1.79 -8.79
CA ALA A 219 27.44 -0.72 -9.75
C ALA A 219 28.94 -0.34 -9.83
N GLY A 220 29.79 -0.90 -8.97
CA GLY A 220 31.22 -0.56 -8.90
C GLY A 220 31.48 0.86 -8.35
N GLU A 221 30.51 1.43 -7.65
CA GLU A 221 30.66 2.73 -7.00
C GLU A 221 31.53 2.63 -5.74
N ASP A 222 32.22 3.71 -5.40
CA ASP A 222 32.97 3.79 -4.15
C ASP A 222 32.00 3.86 -2.96
N LEU A 223 32.30 3.08 -1.92
CA LEU A 223 31.39 2.80 -0.81
C LEU A 223 31.80 3.50 0.48
N ASP A 224 32.67 4.52 0.42
CA ASP A 224 33.29 5.14 1.59
C ASP A 224 32.28 5.53 2.68
N GLU A 225 31.18 6.21 2.33
CA GLU A 225 30.17 6.62 3.34
C GLU A 225 29.43 5.43 3.96
N ALA A 226 29.07 4.42 3.16
CA ALA A 226 28.34 3.26 3.63
C ALA A 226 29.24 2.34 4.48
N LYS A 227 30.49 2.11 4.05
CA LYS A 227 31.50 1.35 4.79
C LYS A 227 31.78 2.01 6.15
N VAL A 228 32.00 3.33 6.16
CA VAL A 228 32.19 4.09 7.41
C VAL A 228 30.98 3.94 8.32
N TRP A 229 29.76 3.98 7.77
CA TRP A 229 28.55 3.75 8.55
C TRP A 229 28.52 2.31 9.13
N GLU A 230 28.83 1.28 8.35
CA GLU A 230 28.85 -0.10 8.84
C GLU A 230 29.92 -0.35 9.91
N GLU A 231 31.11 0.23 9.76
CA GLU A 231 32.19 0.17 10.76
C GLU A 231 31.77 0.81 12.09
N GLN A 232 30.97 1.87 12.04
CA GLN A 232 30.40 2.54 13.22
C GLN A 232 29.19 1.79 13.81
N HIS A 233 28.57 0.90 13.04
CA HIS A 233 27.37 0.14 13.43
C HIS A 233 27.57 -1.37 13.16
N PRO A 234 28.59 -2.00 13.79
CA PRO A 234 28.92 -3.38 13.53
C PRO A 234 27.81 -4.31 14.02
N MET A 235 27.54 -5.35 13.25
CA MET A 235 26.60 -6.38 13.66
C MET A 235 27.23 -7.25 14.77
N PRO A 236 26.54 -7.49 15.89
CA PRO A 236 27.04 -8.34 16.97
C PRO A 236 27.50 -9.71 16.46
N SER A 237 28.59 -10.23 17.03
CA SER A 237 29.24 -11.47 16.58
C SER A 237 28.32 -12.70 16.63
N PHE A 238 27.35 -12.73 17.56
CA PHE A 238 26.39 -13.82 17.65
C PHE A 238 25.41 -13.89 16.46
N TRP A 239 25.16 -12.76 15.77
CA TRP A 239 24.39 -12.73 14.52
C TRP A 239 25.20 -13.19 13.31
N GLN A 240 26.51 -13.42 13.45
CA GLN A 240 27.37 -13.93 12.38
C GLN A 240 27.39 -15.47 12.32
N ASP A 241 26.82 -16.18 13.31
CA ASP A 241 26.77 -17.65 13.35
C ASP A 241 25.64 -18.21 12.48
N GLU A 242 25.93 -18.98 11.43
CA GLU A 242 24.90 -19.52 10.53
C GLU A 242 23.88 -20.48 11.19
N THR A 243 24.14 -20.96 12.40
CA THR A 243 23.24 -21.89 13.09
C THR A 243 21.91 -21.25 13.49
N TRP A 244 21.89 -19.94 13.81
CA TRP A 244 20.64 -19.25 14.18
C TRP A 244 19.69 -19.10 12.99
N ARG A 245 20.21 -19.05 11.74
CA ARG A 245 19.41 -18.96 10.50
C ARG A 245 18.43 -20.12 10.33
N LYS A 246 18.68 -21.25 11.00
CA LYS A 246 17.84 -22.46 10.96
C LYS A 246 16.85 -22.56 12.14
N SER A 247 16.85 -21.59 13.06
CA SER A 247 16.01 -21.58 14.26
C SER A 247 14.71 -20.78 14.07
N ARG A 248 13.75 -20.93 14.99
CA ARG A 248 12.57 -20.05 15.08
C ARG A 248 12.93 -18.60 15.44
N GLU A 249 14.15 -18.34 15.92
CA GLU A 249 14.69 -17.01 16.23
C GLU A 249 15.12 -16.27 14.95
N ALA A 250 15.20 -16.97 13.81
CA ALA A 250 15.35 -16.35 12.50
C ALA A 250 14.10 -15.56 12.05
N TRP A 251 12.97 -15.72 12.73
CA TRP A 251 11.73 -15.04 12.37
C TRP A 251 11.65 -13.66 13.02
N VAL A 252 11.31 -12.65 12.23
CA VAL A 252 11.14 -11.28 12.71
C VAL A 252 9.66 -11.03 12.94
N ASN A 253 9.25 -10.78 14.18
CA ASN A 253 7.87 -10.42 14.50
C ASN A 253 7.48 -9.09 13.84
N PRO A 254 6.26 -8.88 13.35
CA PRO A 254 5.83 -7.54 12.96
C PRO A 254 5.76 -6.65 14.21
N SER A 255 6.12 -5.37 14.05
CA SER A 255 5.82 -4.35 15.05
C SER A 255 4.68 -3.47 14.54
N PHE A 256 3.92 -2.87 15.46
CA PHE A 256 2.88 -1.88 15.18
C PHE A 256 3.33 -0.49 15.62
N VAL A 257 2.44 0.50 15.51
CA VAL A 257 2.67 1.86 15.99
C VAL A 257 3.16 1.83 17.43
N ARG A 258 4.21 2.63 17.74
CA ARG A 258 4.98 2.61 19.00
C ARG A 258 5.75 1.31 19.28
N ASN A 259 6.17 0.58 18.25
CA ASN A 259 6.99 -0.64 18.40
C ASN A 259 6.38 -1.73 19.27
N SER A 260 5.05 -1.85 19.29
CA SER A 260 4.42 -3.00 19.94
C SER A 260 4.62 -4.23 19.06
N LEU A 261 5.26 -5.29 19.58
CA LEU A 261 5.56 -6.51 18.84
C LEU A 261 4.44 -7.54 19.01
N GLU A 262 4.00 -8.13 17.91
CA GLU A 262 3.06 -9.26 17.90
C GLU A 262 3.84 -10.58 17.82
N THR A 263 3.84 -11.31 18.93
CA THR A 263 4.73 -12.47 19.15
C THR A 263 4.24 -13.74 18.46
N THR A 264 2.99 -13.77 17.99
CA THR A 264 2.42 -14.94 17.31
C THR A 264 2.57 -14.92 15.79
N GLN A 265 2.97 -13.77 15.23
CA GLN A 265 3.13 -13.58 13.79
C GLN A 265 4.57 -13.25 13.43
N HIS A 266 4.92 -13.47 12.16
CA HIS A 266 6.26 -13.22 11.64
C HIS A 266 6.16 -12.61 10.25
N LEU A 267 7.04 -11.67 9.95
CA LEU A 267 7.18 -11.12 8.61
C LEU A 267 7.73 -12.21 7.68
N SER A 268 7.02 -12.44 6.58
CA SER A 268 7.50 -13.32 5.53
C SER A 268 8.55 -12.60 4.66
N LEU A 269 9.45 -13.38 4.06
CA LEU A 269 10.39 -12.86 3.06
C LEU A 269 9.67 -12.15 1.91
N ALA A 270 8.47 -12.63 1.54
CA ALA A 270 7.68 -12.06 0.47
C ALA A 270 7.10 -10.67 0.85
N GLU A 271 6.69 -10.46 2.11
CA GLU A 271 6.24 -9.15 2.61
C GLU A 271 7.40 -8.15 2.68
N ILE A 272 8.59 -8.60 3.07
CA ILE A 272 9.81 -7.76 3.09
C ILE A 272 10.23 -7.40 1.66
N ALA A 273 10.20 -8.38 0.74
CA ALA A 273 10.54 -8.17 -0.66
C ALA A 273 9.56 -7.23 -1.37
N CYS A 274 8.26 -7.36 -1.09
CA CYS A 274 7.23 -6.42 -1.53
C CYS A 274 7.55 -5.01 -1.01
N THR A 275 7.80 -4.86 0.29
CA THR A 275 8.14 -3.57 0.91
C THR A 275 9.36 -2.92 0.26
N ASP A 276 10.44 -3.68 0.07
CA ASP A 276 11.64 -3.21 -0.59
C ASP A 276 11.38 -2.73 -2.02
N SER A 277 10.60 -3.50 -2.78
CA SER A 277 10.26 -3.17 -4.18
C SER A 277 9.50 -1.85 -4.28
N HIS A 278 8.51 -1.63 -3.43
CA HIS A 278 7.76 -0.37 -3.38
C HIS A 278 8.64 0.81 -2.93
N MET A 279 9.47 0.63 -1.89
CA MET A 279 10.39 1.68 -1.43
C MET A 279 11.34 2.12 -2.53
N ARG A 280 11.91 1.17 -3.29
CA ARG A 280 12.78 1.46 -4.43
C ARG A 280 12.02 2.15 -5.58
N ALA A 281 10.83 1.70 -5.93
CA ALA A 281 10.01 2.35 -6.98
C ALA A 281 9.61 3.79 -6.60
N ILE A 282 9.29 4.04 -5.32
CA ILE A 282 9.01 5.41 -4.82
C ILE A 282 10.27 6.28 -4.89
N ARG A 283 11.43 5.74 -4.53
CA ARG A 283 12.71 6.46 -4.59
C ARG A 283 13.06 6.89 -6.02
N GLU A 284 12.66 6.10 -7.02
CA GLU A 284 12.89 6.42 -8.43
C GLU A 284 12.19 7.71 -8.87
N ILE A 285 11.02 8.03 -8.29
CA ILE A 285 10.32 9.31 -8.53
C ILE A 285 11.21 10.48 -8.10
N VAL A 286 11.82 10.38 -6.93
CA VAL A 286 12.74 11.40 -6.40
C VAL A 286 14.00 11.48 -7.25
N ARG A 287 14.62 10.33 -7.57
CA ARG A 287 15.86 10.26 -8.35
C ARG A 287 15.71 10.89 -9.73
N ARG A 288 14.58 10.63 -10.40
CA ARG A 288 14.25 11.17 -11.73
C ARG A 288 13.61 12.56 -11.67
N LYS A 289 13.34 13.10 -10.48
CA LYS A 289 12.65 14.39 -10.26
C LYS A 289 11.32 14.46 -11.03
N LEU A 290 10.55 13.37 -11.01
CA LEU A 290 9.23 13.34 -11.63
C LEU A 290 8.23 14.08 -10.75
N ASP A 291 7.43 14.99 -11.32
CA ASP A 291 6.39 15.72 -10.59
C ASP A 291 5.40 14.77 -9.89
N SER A 292 5.12 13.63 -10.54
CA SER A 292 4.39 12.50 -10.00
C SER A 292 4.65 11.24 -10.84
N ALA A 293 4.36 10.07 -10.29
CA ALA A 293 4.30 8.81 -11.04
C ALA A 293 3.18 7.93 -10.52
N ILE A 294 2.71 6.99 -11.36
CA ILE A 294 1.83 5.90 -10.95
C ILE A 294 2.65 4.63 -10.78
N ILE A 295 2.43 3.90 -9.69
CA ILE A 295 3.05 2.61 -9.39
C ILE A 295 1.96 1.54 -9.41
N PHE A 296 2.19 0.49 -10.20
CA PHE A 296 1.35 -0.68 -10.34
C PHE A 296 2.09 -1.94 -9.88
N GLU A 297 1.35 -2.92 -9.37
CA GLU A 297 1.76 -4.33 -9.34
C GLU A 297 1.42 -5.01 -10.68
N ASP A 298 1.94 -6.21 -10.92
CA ASP A 298 1.81 -6.92 -12.20
C ASP A 298 0.61 -7.87 -12.32
N ASP A 299 -0.23 -7.95 -11.29
CA ASP A 299 -1.44 -8.76 -11.26
C ASP A 299 -2.72 -7.94 -11.19
N ILE A 300 -2.80 -6.89 -12.03
CA ILE A 300 -3.93 -5.97 -12.07
C ILE A 300 -4.75 -6.04 -13.35
N ASP A 301 -5.94 -5.47 -13.28
CA ASP A 301 -6.70 -4.94 -14.41
C ASP A 301 -6.96 -3.46 -14.20
N ILE A 302 -7.16 -2.73 -15.31
CA ILE A 302 -7.26 -1.27 -15.34
C ILE A 302 -8.54 -0.88 -16.05
N GLU A 303 -9.23 0.13 -15.51
CA GLU A 303 -10.36 0.79 -16.14
C GLU A 303 -9.99 1.32 -17.53
N PHE A 304 -10.70 0.90 -18.58
CA PHE A 304 -10.38 1.32 -19.96
C PHE A 304 -10.46 2.84 -20.13
N SER A 305 -11.38 3.49 -19.41
CA SER A 305 -11.51 4.94 -19.39
C SER A 305 -10.53 5.67 -18.46
N ILE A 306 -9.50 5.02 -17.92
CA ILE A 306 -8.64 5.59 -16.87
C ILE A 306 -8.09 6.97 -17.24
N GLU A 307 -7.56 7.16 -18.46
CA GLU A 307 -7.00 8.45 -18.87
C GLU A 307 -8.04 9.57 -18.81
N ARG A 308 -9.25 9.30 -19.29
CA ARG A 308 -10.36 10.25 -19.26
C ARG A 308 -10.74 10.63 -17.84
N ILE A 309 -10.80 9.64 -16.95
CA ILE A 309 -11.17 9.84 -15.54
C ILE A 309 -10.07 10.66 -14.85
N LEU A 310 -8.81 10.25 -14.96
CA LEU A 310 -7.69 10.94 -14.34
C LEU A 310 -7.57 12.39 -14.82
N ARG A 311 -7.73 12.63 -16.13
CA ARG A 311 -7.66 13.97 -16.71
C ARG A 311 -8.68 14.95 -16.12
N HIS A 312 -9.89 14.46 -15.82
CA HIS A 312 -10.91 15.27 -15.15
C HIS A 312 -10.55 15.46 -13.67
N GLU A 313 -10.27 14.36 -12.99
CA GLU A 313 -10.18 14.31 -11.54
C GLU A 313 -8.89 14.96 -10.99
N TRP A 314 -7.79 14.96 -11.76
CA TRP A 314 -6.50 15.58 -11.38
C TRP A 314 -6.66 17.05 -10.99
N SER A 315 -7.54 17.77 -11.67
CA SER A 315 -7.73 19.20 -11.44
C SER A 315 -8.31 19.54 -10.08
N PHE A 316 -8.88 18.56 -9.36
CA PHE A 316 -9.44 18.74 -8.02
C PHE A 316 -8.47 18.34 -6.90
N LEU A 317 -7.35 17.69 -7.22
CA LEU A 317 -6.36 17.36 -6.21
C LEU A 317 -5.69 18.65 -5.70
N PRO A 318 -5.59 18.87 -4.39
CA PRO A 318 -4.90 20.03 -3.86
C PRO A 318 -3.40 19.90 -4.09
N SER A 319 -2.69 21.00 -4.29
CA SER A 319 -1.23 21.00 -4.55
C SER A 319 -0.38 20.32 -3.44
N THR A 320 -0.98 20.04 -2.29
CA THR A 320 -0.35 19.35 -1.15
C THR A 320 -0.53 17.83 -1.16
N TRP A 321 -1.22 17.25 -2.15
CA TRP A 321 -1.45 15.81 -2.22
C TRP A 321 -0.13 15.03 -2.25
N ASP A 322 -0.05 13.96 -1.46
CA ASP A 322 1.15 13.14 -1.34
C ASP A 322 0.95 11.78 -2.05
N ILE A 323 -0.21 11.14 -1.83
CA ILE A 323 -0.54 9.83 -2.40
C ILE A 323 -2.01 9.79 -2.85
N LEU A 324 -2.27 9.05 -3.92
CA LEU A 324 -3.61 8.82 -4.44
C LEU A 324 -3.81 7.36 -4.81
N TYR A 325 -4.74 6.68 -4.16
CA TYR A 325 -5.08 5.29 -4.47
C TYR A 325 -5.99 5.21 -5.70
N LEU A 326 -5.52 4.51 -6.73
CA LEU A 326 -6.30 4.17 -7.94
C LEU A 326 -6.99 2.82 -7.76
N GLY A 327 -6.31 1.91 -7.06
CA GLY A 327 -6.81 0.65 -6.57
C GLY A 327 -6.54 0.53 -5.07
N HIS A 328 -7.46 -0.11 -4.36
CA HIS A 328 -7.40 -0.29 -2.91
C HIS A 328 -8.20 -1.52 -2.50
N CYS A 329 -8.00 -1.94 -1.26
CA CYS A 329 -8.81 -2.95 -0.61
C CYS A 329 -9.12 -2.53 0.83
N TRP A 330 -10.05 -3.23 1.49
CA TRP A 330 -10.46 -2.94 2.88
C TRP A 330 -10.90 -1.49 3.12
N SER A 331 -11.63 -0.96 2.14
CA SER A 331 -12.01 0.45 2.01
C SER A 331 -13.51 0.70 2.21
N GLY A 332 -14.18 -0.16 2.99
CA GLY A 332 -15.64 -0.14 3.14
C GLY A 332 -16.24 1.17 3.65
N THR A 333 -15.43 2.07 4.21
CA THR A 333 -15.86 3.42 4.66
C THR A 333 -15.57 4.53 3.66
N GLU A 334 -14.83 4.27 2.59
CA GLU A 334 -14.48 5.26 1.58
C GLU A 334 -15.70 5.76 0.78
N PRO A 335 -16.68 4.91 0.38
CA PRO A 335 -17.90 5.38 -0.27
C PRO A 335 -18.71 6.41 0.54
N ASP A 336 -18.62 6.36 1.87
CA ASP A 336 -19.31 7.27 2.79
C ASP A 336 -18.59 8.62 2.96
N GLN A 337 -17.32 8.73 2.56
CA GLN A 337 -16.58 9.99 2.63
C GLN A 337 -17.14 10.98 1.60
N PRO A 338 -17.24 12.28 1.89
CA PRO A 338 -17.65 13.23 0.87
C PRO A 338 -16.64 13.29 -0.28
N LEU A 339 -17.13 13.66 -1.46
CA LEU A 339 -16.27 14.07 -2.57
C LEU A 339 -15.42 15.27 -2.13
N ILE A 340 -14.18 15.34 -2.60
CA ILE A 340 -13.27 16.44 -2.23
C ILE A 340 -13.69 17.79 -2.84
N ASP A 341 -14.44 17.76 -3.95
CA ASP A 341 -15.02 18.91 -4.62
C ASP A 341 -16.41 18.52 -5.16
N PRO A 342 -17.43 19.41 -5.13
CA PRO A 342 -18.76 19.13 -5.69
C PRO A 342 -18.78 18.77 -7.19
N LYS A 343 -17.72 19.11 -7.93
CA LYS A 343 -17.55 18.79 -9.36
C LYS A 343 -16.69 17.55 -9.58
N ALA A 344 -15.99 17.06 -8.57
CA ALA A 344 -15.32 15.76 -8.64
C ALA A 344 -16.38 14.65 -8.71
N THR A 345 -16.05 13.53 -9.35
CA THR A 345 -16.96 12.39 -9.49
C THR A 345 -16.52 11.20 -8.64
N TYR A 346 -15.21 11.04 -8.44
CA TYR A 346 -14.66 9.84 -7.81
C TYR A 346 -13.82 10.13 -6.57
N LEU A 347 -13.15 11.29 -6.53
CA LEU A 347 -12.13 11.56 -5.53
C LEU A 347 -12.70 11.84 -4.14
N ARG A 348 -12.17 11.10 -3.17
CA ARG A 348 -12.49 11.24 -1.74
C ARG A 348 -11.21 11.33 -0.93
N LYS A 349 -11.31 11.93 0.26
CA LYS A 349 -10.20 11.93 1.23
C LYS A 349 -10.05 10.53 1.80
N THR A 350 -8.86 9.95 1.74
CA THR A 350 -8.60 8.61 2.27
C THR A 350 -8.80 8.59 3.78
N ARG A 351 -9.58 7.63 4.29
CA ARG A 351 -9.73 7.39 5.72
C ARG A 351 -8.99 6.12 6.15
N HIS A 352 -9.21 5.03 5.41
CA HIS A 352 -8.59 3.73 5.67
C HIS A 352 -8.64 2.88 4.39
N THR A 353 -7.48 2.65 3.79
CA THR A 353 -7.31 1.75 2.65
C THR A 353 -6.07 0.90 2.86
N LEU A 354 -6.12 -0.34 2.38
CA LEU A 354 -4.99 -1.24 2.26
C LEU A 354 -4.78 -1.59 0.78
N CYS A 355 -3.80 -2.48 0.52
CA CYS A 355 -3.29 -2.82 -0.80
C CYS A 355 -2.59 -1.65 -1.52
N ASN A 356 -1.54 -1.96 -2.25
CA ASN A 356 -0.76 -1.00 -3.03
C ASN A 356 -0.63 -1.43 -4.50
N HIS A 357 -1.62 -2.17 -5.03
CA HIS A 357 -1.58 -2.70 -6.39
C HIS A 357 -1.71 -1.63 -7.49
N GLY A 358 -2.20 -0.43 -7.15
CA GLY A 358 -2.24 0.71 -8.06
C GLY A 358 -2.42 2.05 -7.33
N TYR A 359 -1.40 2.89 -7.33
CA TYR A 359 -1.44 4.20 -6.66
C TYR A 359 -0.50 5.22 -7.32
N ALA A 360 -0.88 6.49 -7.28
CA ALA A 360 -0.05 7.60 -7.71
C ALA A 360 0.64 8.28 -6.51
N VAL A 361 1.84 8.79 -6.73
CA VAL A 361 2.63 9.51 -5.71
C VAL A 361 3.16 10.80 -6.33
N SER A 362 3.00 11.92 -5.64
CA SER A 362 3.60 13.20 -6.06
C SER A 362 5.08 13.25 -5.68
N LEU A 363 5.86 14.16 -6.26
CA LEU A 363 7.27 14.34 -5.85
C LEU A 363 7.39 14.61 -4.34
N ARG A 364 6.50 15.46 -3.80
CA ARG A 364 6.41 15.77 -2.37
C ARG A 364 6.11 14.51 -1.55
N GLY A 365 5.13 13.72 -1.99
CA GLY A 365 4.76 12.46 -1.35
C GLY A 365 5.89 11.45 -1.38
N ALA A 366 6.62 11.35 -2.50
CA ALA A 366 7.76 10.46 -2.64
C ALA A 366 8.89 10.83 -1.66
N HIS A 367 9.20 12.13 -1.53
CA HIS A 367 10.14 12.61 -0.52
C HIS A 367 9.72 12.27 0.91
N LYS A 368 8.44 12.43 1.27
CA LYS A 368 7.94 12.04 2.59
C LYS A 368 8.03 10.54 2.80
N LEU A 369 7.45 9.76 1.88
CA LEU A 369 7.42 8.30 1.94
C LEU A 369 8.83 7.74 2.07
N THR A 370 9.79 8.16 1.25
CA THR A 370 11.16 7.65 1.35
C THR A 370 11.80 7.95 2.71
N ARG A 371 11.61 9.16 3.28
CA ARG A 371 12.18 9.51 4.60
C ARG A 371 11.55 8.74 5.76
N PHE A 372 10.22 8.60 5.76
CA PHE A 372 9.53 7.86 6.81
C PHE A 372 9.73 6.35 6.70
N LEU A 373 9.61 5.78 5.49
CA LEU A 373 9.78 4.34 5.27
C LEU A 373 11.22 3.86 5.54
N ARG A 374 12.22 4.74 5.43
CA ARG A 374 13.61 4.43 5.79
C ARG A 374 13.98 4.77 7.24
N SER A 375 13.05 5.29 8.06
CA SER A 375 13.31 5.48 9.48
C SER A 375 13.59 4.12 10.14
N PRO A 376 14.74 3.89 10.78
CA PRO A 376 15.16 2.55 11.20
C PRO A 376 14.11 1.77 12.02
N ASP A 377 13.40 2.43 12.94
CA ASP A 377 12.38 1.78 13.78
C ASP A 377 11.08 1.45 13.05
N PHE A 378 10.87 2.05 11.88
CA PHE A 378 9.67 1.91 11.06
C PHE A 378 9.93 1.06 9.81
N ALA A 379 11.16 1.06 9.31
CA ALA A 379 11.54 0.35 8.10
C ALA A 379 11.29 -1.16 8.24
N TYR A 380 10.60 -1.72 7.24
CA TYR A 380 10.27 -3.15 7.17
C TYR A 380 9.59 -3.68 8.44
N SER A 381 8.84 -2.83 9.14
CA SER A 381 8.29 -3.20 10.44
C SER A 381 6.99 -4.01 10.35
N ARG A 382 6.32 -3.89 9.21
CA ARG A 382 5.04 -4.50 8.80
C ARG A 382 4.94 -4.40 7.27
N PRO A 383 3.96 -5.07 6.63
CA PRO A 383 3.72 -4.92 5.20
C PRO A 383 3.58 -3.44 4.77
N VAL A 384 3.99 -3.13 3.54
CA VAL A 384 4.12 -1.74 3.07
C VAL A 384 2.80 -0.97 2.99
N ASP A 385 1.70 -1.64 2.69
CA ASP A 385 0.36 -1.06 2.73
C ASP A 385 -0.01 -0.64 4.17
N HIS A 386 0.33 -1.45 5.17
CA HIS A 386 0.18 -1.08 6.58
C HIS A 386 1.09 0.09 6.99
N LEU A 387 2.35 0.12 6.51
CA LEU A 387 3.26 1.25 6.75
C LEU A 387 2.66 2.57 6.22
N ILE A 388 2.20 2.58 4.96
CA ILE A 388 1.63 3.78 4.33
C ILE A 388 0.31 4.16 5.02
N LYS A 389 -0.58 3.20 5.30
CA LYS A 389 -1.84 3.43 6.02
C LYS A 389 -1.59 4.07 7.39
N ASP A 390 -0.59 3.63 8.14
CA ASP A 390 -0.25 4.23 9.43
C ASP A 390 0.22 5.70 9.27
N LEU A 391 1.05 6.01 8.26
CA LEU A 391 1.47 7.39 7.99
C LEU A 391 0.31 8.31 7.60
N ILE A 392 -0.70 7.78 6.89
CA ILE A 392 -1.93 8.50 6.57
C ILE A 392 -2.73 8.77 7.85
N GLN A 393 -2.91 7.75 8.69
CA GLN A 393 -3.65 7.88 9.95
C GLN A 393 -2.97 8.79 10.97
N MET A 394 -1.64 8.91 10.92
CA MET A 394 -0.86 9.87 11.71
C MET A 394 -0.85 11.29 11.12
N HIS A 395 -1.54 11.52 9.99
CA HIS A 395 -1.56 12.79 9.27
C HIS A 395 -0.19 13.27 8.76
N TYR A 396 0.73 12.33 8.50
CA TYR A 396 2.00 12.65 7.83
C TYR A 396 1.87 12.68 6.31
N LEU A 397 0.85 12.02 5.75
CA LEU A 397 0.56 12.00 4.32
C LEU A 397 -0.83 12.56 4.00
N GLU A 398 -0.88 13.47 3.04
CA GLU A 398 -2.12 13.95 2.43
C GLU A 398 -2.60 12.95 1.37
N SER A 399 -3.48 12.02 1.77
CA SER A 399 -3.95 10.91 0.93
C SER A 399 -5.35 11.12 0.37
N TYR A 400 -5.56 10.64 -0.85
CA TYR A 400 -6.83 10.61 -1.57
C TYR A 400 -7.08 9.23 -2.18
N THR A 401 -8.34 8.91 -2.49
CA THR A 401 -8.74 7.60 -3.02
C THR A 401 -9.83 7.76 -4.07
N PHE A 402 -9.74 6.98 -5.15
CA PHE A 402 -10.81 6.80 -6.13
C PHE A 402 -11.89 5.84 -5.62
N VAL A 403 -13.15 6.26 -5.67
CA VAL A 403 -14.30 5.39 -5.41
C VAL A 403 -15.38 5.57 -6.50
N PRO A 404 -15.72 4.54 -7.30
CA PRO A 404 -15.12 3.19 -7.31
C PRO A 404 -13.65 3.18 -7.74
N ALA A 405 -12.97 2.04 -7.53
CA ALA A 405 -11.58 1.85 -7.94
C ALA A 405 -11.42 1.88 -9.47
N LEU A 406 -10.28 2.38 -9.95
CA LEU A 406 -9.88 2.37 -11.36
C LEU A 406 -8.92 1.22 -11.68
N VAL A 407 -8.42 0.55 -10.65
CA VAL A 407 -7.44 -0.55 -10.76
C VAL A 407 -7.83 -1.61 -9.74
N VAL A 408 -7.90 -2.86 -10.17
CA VAL A 408 -8.27 -4.00 -9.31
C VAL A 408 -7.25 -5.12 -9.44
N GLN A 409 -7.04 -5.90 -8.38
CA GLN A 409 -6.24 -7.11 -8.45
C GLN A 409 -7.01 -8.21 -9.20
N THR A 410 -6.32 -8.88 -10.12
CA THR A 410 -6.85 -10.03 -10.84
C THR A 410 -6.74 -11.28 -9.97
N LYS A 411 -7.86 -11.99 -9.82
CA LYS A 411 -7.95 -13.17 -8.94
C LYS A 411 -7.62 -14.49 -9.67
N GLU A 412 -7.14 -14.40 -10.91
CA GLU A 412 -6.97 -15.55 -11.82
C GLU A 412 -5.67 -16.34 -11.56
N ASP A 413 -4.73 -15.78 -10.80
CA ASP A 413 -3.48 -16.45 -10.44
C ASP A 413 -3.38 -16.63 -8.90
N GLU A 414 -2.83 -17.77 -8.46
CA GLU A 414 -2.41 -17.93 -7.06
C GLU A 414 -1.44 -16.80 -6.68
N SER A 415 -1.62 -16.21 -5.49
CA SER A 415 -0.69 -15.21 -4.97
C SER A 415 0.72 -15.79 -4.96
N GLN A 416 1.61 -15.19 -5.75
CA GLN A 416 3.03 -15.60 -5.80
C GLN A 416 3.78 -15.28 -4.50
N ILE A 417 3.13 -14.51 -3.60
CA ILE A 417 3.59 -14.06 -2.29
C ILE A 417 3.06 -14.99 -1.18
N ARG A 418 1.80 -15.46 -1.27
CA ARG A 418 1.17 -16.37 -0.29
C ARG A 418 0.70 -17.68 -0.95
N MET A 419 1.56 -18.69 -0.93
CA MET A 419 1.21 -20.06 -1.36
C MET A 419 0.14 -20.66 -0.44
N GLY A 420 -0.94 -21.21 -1.00
CA GLY A 420 -1.91 -22.04 -0.28
C GLY A 420 -3.15 -21.33 0.29
N GLN A 421 -3.34 -20.03 0.03
CA GLN A 421 -4.64 -19.39 0.13
C GLN A 421 -5.12 -19.05 -1.27
N THR A 422 -6.28 -19.57 -1.68
CA THR A 422 -7.07 -18.91 -2.71
C THR A 422 -7.26 -17.47 -2.23
N ASN A 423 -7.09 -16.47 -3.12
CA ASN A 423 -7.51 -15.11 -2.82
C ASN A 423 -8.95 -15.24 -2.33
N SER A 424 -9.15 -15.12 -1.01
CA SER A 424 -10.44 -15.38 -0.42
C SER A 424 -11.41 -14.50 -1.18
N ALA A 425 -12.55 -15.07 -1.55
CA ALA A 425 -13.67 -14.34 -2.08
C ALA A 425 -14.13 -13.34 -0.99
N TRP A 426 -13.34 -12.29 -0.77
CA TRP A 426 -13.72 -11.13 -0.01
C TRP A 426 -14.94 -10.61 -0.76
N LYS A 427 -16.09 -10.72 -0.10
CA LYS A 427 -17.38 -10.24 -0.60
C LYS A 427 -17.28 -8.73 -0.76
N ASP A 428 -16.75 -8.31 -1.90
CA ASP A 428 -17.23 -7.33 -2.88
C ASP A 428 -18.27 -6.30 -2.38
N MET A 429 -17.97 -5.59 -1.30
CA MET A 429 -18.80 -4.47 -0.80
C MET A 429 -18.08 -3.12 -0.87
N SER A 430 -16.80 -3.07 -1.26
CA SER A 430 -15.94 -1.87 -1.26
C SER A 430 -15.78 -1.17 -2.61
N GLY A 431 -16.37 -1.69 -3.69
CA GLY A 431 -16.17 -1.11 -5.04
C GLY A 431 -14.85 -1.53 -5.69
N GLU A 432 -14.40 -2.76 -5.41
CA GLU A 432 -13.23 -3.42 -6.01
C GLU A 432 -13.57 -4.08 -7.37
N TRP A 433 -14.35 -3.38 -8.19
CA TRP A 433 -14.75 -3.82 -9.52
C TRP A 433 -14.60 -2.64 -10.50
N LEU A 434 -14.26 -2.96 -11.76
CA LEU A 434 -14.11 -1.96 -12.82
C LEU A 434 -15.45 -1.76 -13.52
N LEU A 435 -15.77 -0.51 -13.85
CA LEU A 435 -16.95 -0.19 -14.67
C LEU A 435 -16.77 -0.71 -16.10
N ASP A 436 -15.53 -0.66 -16.61
CA ASP A 436 -15.18 -1.11 -17.95
C ASP A 436 -13.76 -1.70 -17.97
N SER A 437 -13.70 -3.02 -17.72
CA SER A 437 -12.46 -3.80 -17.71
C SER A 437 -11.74 -3.77 -19.05
N THR A 438 -10.44 -3.44 -19.02
CA THR A 438 -9.58 -3.51 -20.21
C THR A 438 -9.34 -4.97 -20.62
N ARG A 439 -9.14 -5.89 -19.66
CA ARG A 439 -8.99 -7.33 -19.97
C ARG A 439 -10.21 -7.92 -20.66
N GLU A 440 -11.42 -7.56 -20.22
CA GLU A 440 -12.66 -8.00 -20.87
C GLU A 440 -12.74 -7.51 -22.32
N ARG A 441 -12.41 -6.24 -22.58
CA ARG A 441 -12.37 -5.71 -23.95
C ARG A 441 -11.34 -6.42 -24.82
N ILE A 442 -10.14 -6.71 -24.29
CA ILE A 442 -9.12 -7.51 -24.99
C ILE A 442 -9.67 -8.90 -25.35
N ALA A 443 -10.34 -9.58 -24.42
CA ALA A 443 -10.94 -10.88 -24.66
C ALA A 443 -12.03 -10.83 -25.74
N MET A 444 -12.84 -9.76 -25.77
CA MET A 444 -13.82 -9.53 -26.84
C MET A 444 -13.17 -9.38 -28.21
N VAL A 445 -12.09 -8.61 -28.32
CA VAL A 445 -11.34 -8.48 -29.59
C VAL A 445 -10.84 -9.85 -30.05
N ARG A 446 -10.18 -10.63 -29.18
CA ARG A 446 -9.65 -11.97 -29.51
C ARG A 446 -10.75 -12.91 -30.03
N ASN A 447 -11.90 -12.92 -29.37
CA ASN A 447 -13.05 -13.73 -29.78
C ASN A 447 -13.60 -13.32 -31.16
N LEU A 448 -13.58 -12.01 -31.48
CA LEU A 448 -14.06 -11.49 -32.76
C LEU A 448 -13.05 -11.66 -33.90
N THR A 449 -11.75 -11.70 -33.60
CA THR A 449 -10.68 -11.88 -34.60
C THR A 449 -10.22 -13.34 -34.76
N GLY A 450 -10.74 -14.26 -33.94
CA GLY A 450 -10.39 -15.69 -33.98
C GLY A 450 -8.95 -16.00 -33.59
N GLY A 451 -8.36 -15.18 -32.72
CA GLY A 451 -6.94 -15.23 -32.34
C GLY A 451 -6.69 -15.53 -30.87
#